data_AF-A0A3D5BX20-F1
#
_entry.id   AF-A0A3D5BX20-F1
#
_cell.length_a   1.000
_cell.length_b   1.000
_cell.length_c   1.000
_cell.angle_alpha   90.00
_cell.angle_beta   90.00
_cell.angle_gamma   90.00
#
_symmetry.space_group_name_H-M   'P 1'
#
loop_
_entity.id
_entity.type
_entity.pdbx_description
1 polymer ?
#
loop_
_entity_poly.entity_id
_entity_poly.type
_entity_poly.pdbx_seq_one_letter_code
_entity_poly.pdbx_strand_id
1 'polypeptide(L)'
;MEQFLRKYHKLFFLGLAAFLLYPAFQGGYIFLLDWTVTPNLSWADINFRLDSLTTIAARIFSLLFSFAVWQRIFLLGIIFFLGLGGFRLAQKTGNIYAQYFSGLFLIFNPFIYARLMEQPGIAAGSAAFFWFFIFLLEFLQERKGWKMIGTSVCAGLAVSFFPHSLFFIFLSTFLILGWDFFQNRDGKLIVKNIFFLIAAVLAMNANWIASSFFNVGENRSRVVESFTLQDVEAFATRAIGGHSVYATVLALQGYWGEYQDRFVSVQDNILWSFAFVLILGLSIFGAVKSWKKRLWAQPLAIMFLLAFVLAVGTASSFLKPIIWQLYQNIPLYMGLREPQKWAAVLVFVYAYFGAWGIKHVLEMKSLKNYRNVIGISCAVLPIVFSFSIISGMHAHMTPHRFPAEWQEAKRYASETSEGKILFFPWHSYLRLDFAGKNVVNPAKAYFGKNMIQGNNTEFGGVYSHSQDEETLAVEKYALKKNASAKNISYETFAADMRARGISMVMLAKTEDWQDYLWLDTIEAEKVLENDKLIIYKLQ
;
A
#
# COMPACT_ATOMS: atom_id res chain seq x y z
N MET A 1 2.89 37.90 -2.08
CA MET A 1 3.16 36.55 -1.53
C MET A 1 2.06 35.53 -1.89
N GLU A 2 0.80 35.70 -1.46
CA GLU A 2 -0.24 34.67 -1.69
C GLU A 2 -0.50 34.35 -3.18
N GLN A 3 -0.54 35.35 -4.05
CA GLN A 3 -0.69 35.14 -5.50
C GLN A 3 0.46 34.33 -6.09
N PHE A 4 1.69 34.57 -5.64
CA PHE A 4 2.87 33.81 -6.04
C PHE A 4 2.74 32.35 -5.62
N LEU A 5 2.43 32.10 -4.35
CA LEU A 5 2.22 30.75 -3.82
C LEU A 5 1.11 30.00 -4.59
N ARG A 6 -0.01 30.68 -4.88
CA ARG A 6 -1.09 30.10 -5.71
C ARG A 6 -0.65 29.83 -7.15
N LYS A 7 0.16 30.70 -7.76
CA LYS A 7 0.63 30.50 -9.14
C LYS A 7 1.58 29.31 -9.25
N TYR A 8 2.47 29.14 -8.27
CA TYR A 8 3.57 28.17 -8.33
C TYR A 8 3.36 26.90 -7.48
N HIS A 9 2.18 26.68 -6.90
CA HIS A 9 1.88 25.48 -6.08
C HIS A 9 2.24 24.16 -6.77
N LYS A 10 2.01 24.02 -8.09
CA LYS A 10 2.38 22.81 -8.83
C LYS A 10 3.88 22.58 -8.84
N LEU A 11 4.68 23.62 -9.15
CA LEU A 11 6.13 23.53 -9.10
C LEU A 11 6.63 23.27 -7.68
N PHE A 12 5.96 23.84 -6.67
CA PHE A 12 6.27 23.55 -5.27
C PHE A 12 6.10 22.07 -4.93
N PHE A 13 4.95 21.46 -5.24
CA PHE A 13 4.73 20.04 -4.92
C PHE A 13 5.60 19.11 -5.77
N LEU A 14 5.91 19.49 -7.01
CA LEU A 14 6.85 18.74 -7.84
C LEU A 14 8.27 18.80 -7.27
N GLY A 15 8.74 20.00 -6.90
CA GLY A 15 10.05 20.19 -6.27
C GLY A 15 10.13 19.50 -4.91
N LEU A 16 9.06 19.53 -4.12
CA LEU A 16 8.95 18.79 -2.86
C LEU A 16 9.02 17.28 -3.08
N ALA A 17 8.30 16.74 -4.07
CA ALA A 17 8.36 15.32 -4.41
C ALA A 17 9.78 14.88 -4.81
N ALA A 18 10.44 15.67 -5.65
CA ALA A 18 11.84 15.44 -6.03
C ALA A 18 12.79 15.54 -4.83
N PHE A 19 12.59 16.52 -3.95
CA PHE A 19 13.37 16.66 -2.73
C PHE A 19 13.19 15.46 -1.80
N LEU A 20 11.96 15.01 -1.56
CA LEU A 20 11.70 13.86 -0.68
C LEU A 20 12.29 12.56 -1.24
N LEU A 21 12.38 12.43 -2.56
CA LEU A 21 12.91 11.26 -3.25
C LEU A 21 14.36 11.43 -3.71
N TYR A 22 15.10 12.44 -3.25
CA TYR A 22 16.44 12.72 -3.81
C TYR A 22 17.38 11.49 -3.80
N PRO A 23 17.40 10.61 -2.78
CA PRO A 23 18.27 9.42 -2.81
C PRO A 23 17.86 8.40 -3.87
N ALA A 24 16.58 8.35 -4.24
CA ALA A 24 16.03 7.41 -5.21
C ALA A 24 16.54 7.67 -6.63
N PHE A 25 17.07 8.86 -6.93
CA PHE A 25 17.60 9.18 -8.27
C PHE A 25 18.98 8.56 -8.56
N GLN A 26 19.59 7.87 -7.60
CA GLN A 26 20.80 7.08 -7.86
C GLN A 26 20.50 5.85 -8.76
N GLY A 27 21.54 5.24 -9.33
CA GLY A 27 21.41 4.12 -10.25
C GLY A 27 21.15 2.78 -9.54
N GLY A 28 20.10 2.05 -9.95
CA GLY A 28 19.72 0.76 -9.38
C GLY A 28 18.20 0.62 -9.26
N TYR A 29 17.75 -0.28 -8.38
CA TYR A 29 16.33 -0.55 -8.11
C TYR A 29 16.00 -0.30 -6.66
N ILE A 30 14.80 0.21 -6.41
CA ILE A 30 14.30 0.37 -5.05
C ILE A 30 13.63 -0.95 -4.65
N PHE A 31 14.10 -1.57 -3.58
CA PHE A 31 13.50 -2.80 -3.07
C PHE A 31 12.62 -2.47 -1.86
N LEU A 32 11.33 -2.81 -1.95
CA LEU A 32 10.36 -2.63 -0.88
C LEU A 32 9.62 -3.94 -0.62
N LEU A 33 8.89 -3.99 0.49
CA LEU A 33 8.18 -5.18 0.93
C LEU A 33 7.20 -5.68 -0.14
N ASP A 34 6.27 -4.86 -0.60
CA ASP A 34 5.24 -5.22 -1.59
C ASP A 34 5.52 -4.54 -2.95
N TRP A 35 6.79 -4.53 -3.38
CA TRP A 35 7.17 -4.09 -4.72
C TRP A 35 8.19 -5.02 -5.37
N THR A 36 7.71 -5.95 -6.20
CA THR A 36 8.56 -6.89 -6.91
C THR A 36 9.41 -6.18 -7.97
N VAL A 37 10.73 -6.30 -7.85
CA VAL A 37 11.68 -5.70 -8.79
C VAL A 37 11.82 -6.59 -10.03
N THR A 38 11.49 -6.05 -11.19
CA THR A 38 11.49 -6.77 -12.47
C THR A 38 12.46 -6.12 -13.46
N PRO A 39 13.77 -6.40 -13.38
CA PRO A 39 14.76 -5.70 -14.20
C PRO A 39 14.71 -6.12 -15.68
N ASN A 40 14.32 -7.37 -15.95
CA ASN A 40 14.27 -7.97 -17.28
C ASN A 40 12.82 -8.26 -17.63
N LEU A 41 12.14 -7.29 -18.24
CA LEU A 41 10.75 -7.43 -18.65
C LEU A 41 10.66 -7.67 -20.15
N SER A 42 9.79 -8.58 -20.56
CA SER A 42 9.47 -8.87 -21.96
C SER A 42 7.96 -8.70 -22.22
N TRP A 43 7.56 -8.65 -23.50
CA TRP A 43 6.15 -8.63 -23.87
C TRP A 43 5.38 -9.86 -23.37
N ALA A 44 6.05 -11.01 -23.26
CA ALA A 44 5.45 -12.23 -22.72
C ALA A 44 5.07 -12.08 -21.24
N ASP A 45 5.69 -11.16 -20.50
CA ASP A 45 5.43 -10.93 -19.07
C ASP A 45 4.19 -10.06 -18.81
N ILE A 46 3.56 -9.53 -19.85
CA ILE A 46 2.32 -8.75 -19.73
C ILE A 46 1.14 -9.71 -19.86
N ASN A 47 0.40 -9.90 -18.77
CA ASN A 47 -0.81 -10.71 -18.82
C ASN A 47 -2.05 -9.82 -18.88
N PHE A 48 -2.55 -9.55 -20.09
CA PHE A 48 -3.73 -8.70 -20.30
C PHE A 48 -5.01 -9.22 -19.62
N ARG A 49 -5.06 -10.51 -19.26
CA ARG A 49 -6.20 -11.11 -18.55
C ARG A 49 -6.08 -10.96 -17.03
N LEU A 50 -4.87 -11.11 -16.47
CA LEU A 50 -4.66 -11.16 -15.01
C LEU A 50 -4.15 -9.86 -14.38
N ASP A 51 -3.40 -9.06 -15.14
CA ASP A 51 -2.78 -7.86 -14.62
C ASP A 51 -3.80 -6.73 -14.59
N SER A 52 -3.85 -5.94 -13.51
CA SER A 52 -4.69 -4.75 -13.49
C SER A 52 -4.27 -3.77 -14.61
N LEU A 53 -5.17 -2.91 -15.10
CA LEU A 53 -4.82 -1.92 -16.13
C LEU A 53 -3.62 -1.05 -15.73
N THR A 54 -3.50 -0.71 -14.45
CA THR A 54 -2.35 0.03 -13.91
C THR A 54 -1.06 -0.79 -13.97
N THR A 55 -1.12 -2.09 -13.69
CA THR A 55 0.02 -3.02 -13.83
C THR A 55 0.42 -3.17 -15.29
N ILE A 56 -0.53 -3.30 -16.21
CA ILE A 56 -0.27 -3.36 -17.66
C ILE A 56 0.43 -2.07 -18.12
N ALA A 57 -0.10 -0.90 -17.75
CA ALA A 57 0.50 0.38 -18.08
C ALA A 57 1.92 0.51 -17.51
N ALA A 58 2.13 0.09 -16.25
CA ALA A 58 3.45 0.07 -15.60
C ALA A 58 4.45 -0.83 -16.33
N ARG A 59 4.03 -2.02 -16.75
CA ARG A 59 4.85 -2.97 -17.51
C ARG A 59 5.19 -2.41 -18.89
N ILE A 60 4.22 -1.89 -19.65
CA ILE A 60 4.45 -1.26 -20.96
C ILE A 60 5.44 -0.10 -20.82
N PHE A 61 5.24 0.77 -19.83
CA PHE A 61 6.17 1.86 -19.57
C PHE A 61 7.58 1.34 -19.25
N SER A 62 7.68 0.29 -18.43
CA SER A 62 8.96 -0.33 -18.06
C SER A 62 9.66 -0.99 -19.26
N LEU A 63 8.92 -1.49 -20.25
CA LEU A 63 9.50 -1.98 -21.51
C LEU A 63 10.11 -0.84 -22.34
N LEU A 64 9.48 0.33 -22.33
CA LEU A 64 9.92 1.49 -23.14
C LEU A 64 11.11 2.24 -22.52
N PHE A 65 11.21 2.30 -21.18
CA PHE A 65 12.19 3.14 -20.48
C PHE A 65 13.06 2.43 -19.42
N SER A 66 12.75 1.20 -19.05
CA SER A 66 13.20 0.44 -17.86
C SER A 66 12.31 0.54 -16.62
N PHE A 67 12.30 -0.54 -15.84
CA PHE A 67 11.61 -0.63 -14.57
C PHE A 67 12.15 0.36 -13.52
N ALA A 68 13.45 0.63 -13.52
CA ALA A 68 14.05 1.60 -12.61
C ALA A 68 13.45 3.00 -12.80
N VAL A 69 13.34 3.46 -14.06
CA VAL A 69 12.75 4.76 -14.39
C VAL A 69 11.27 4.80 -13.98
N TRP A 70 10.52 3.72 -14.22
CA TRP A 70 9.14 3.58 -13.75
C TRP A 70 9.01 3.79 -12.23
N GLN A 71 9.85 3.14 -11.42
CA GLN A 71 9.76 3.26 -9.94
C GLN A 71 9.83 4.72 -9.48
N ARG A 72 10.74 5.50 -10.08
CA ARG A 72 10.97 6.90 -9.71
C ARG A 72 9.81 7.79 -10.15
N ILE A 73 9.34 7.62 -11.38
CA ILE A 73 8.18 8.37 -11.90
C ILE A 73 6.93 8.03 -11.09
N PHE A 74 6.73 6.76 -10.74
CA PHE A 74 5.59 6.32 -9.95
C PHE A 74 5.60 6.93 -8.55
N LEU A 75 6.70 6.83 -7.81
CA LEU A 75 6.84 7.43 -6.48
C LEU A 75 6.69 8.96 -6.51
N LEU A 76 7.32 9.62 -7.49
CA LEU A 76 7.20 11.06 -7.68
C LEU A 76 5.74 11.45 -7.96
N GLY A 77 5.07 10.68 -8.82
CA GLY A 77 3.66 10.84 -9.14
C GLY A 77 2.77 10.74 -7.90
N ILE A 78 2.97 9.74 -7.04
CA ILE A 78 2.19 9.58 -5.80
C ILE A 78 2.29 10.83 -4.95
N ILE A 79 3.50 11.27 -4.60
CA ILE A 79 3.72 12.43 -3.71
C ILE A 79 3.17 13.72 -4.34
N PHE A 80 3.41 13.91 -5.64
CA PHE A 80 2.93 15.08 -6.38
C PHE A 80 1.40 15.16 -6.39
N PHE A 81 0.72 14.06 -6.73
CA PHE A 81 -0.75 14.04 -6.78
C PHE A 81 -1.40 14.09 -5.40
N LEU A 82 -0.76 13.56 -4.35
CA LEU A 82 -1.21 13.78 -2.96
C LEU A 82 -1.19 15.26 -2.60
N GLY A 83 -0.07 15.94 -2.83
CA GLY A 83 0.09 17.37 -2.55
C GLY A 83 -0.91 18.24 -3.31
N LEU A 84 -1.05 17.99 -4.62
CA LEU A 84 -2.04 18.69 -5.44
C LEU A 84 -3.49 18.40 -5.01
N GLY A 85 -3.78 17.16 -4.64
CA GLY A 85 -5.10 16.76 -4.16
C GLY A 85 -5.51 17.55 -2.93
N GLY A 86 -4.65 17.60 -1.91
CA GLY A 86 -4.93 18.33 -0.67
C GLY A 86 -5.03 19.84 -0.91
N PHE A 87 -4.14 20.40 -1.72
CA PHE A 87 -4.22 21.81 -2.10
C PHE A 87 -5.55 22.15 -2.77
N ARG A 88 -6.03 21.28 -3.69
CA ARG A 88 -7.32 21.42 -4.36
C ARG A 88 -8.50 21.25 -3.40
N LEU A 89 -8.45 20.25 -2.51
CA LEU A 89 -9.49 19.95 -1.52
C LEU A 89 -9.83 21.19 -0.68
N ALA A 90 -8.80 21.91 -0.26
CA ALA A 90 -8.93 23.09 0.58
C ALA A 90 -9.17 24.40 -0.20
N GLN A 91 -9.34 24.37 -1.53
CA GLN A 91 -9.52 25.57 -2.34
C GLN A 91 -10.71 26.44 -1.89
N LYS A 92 -11.82 25.82 -1.48
CA LYS A 92 -13.04 26.52 -1.01
C LYS A 92 -12.86 27.20 0.35
N THR A 93 -11.76 26.95 1.07
CA THR A 93 -11.41 27.73 2.26
C THR A 93 -11.07 29.19 1.88
N GLY A 94 -10.59 29.42 0.66
CA GLY A 94 -10.11 30.73 0.21
C GLY A 94 -8.78 31.16 0.86
N ASN A 95 -8.23 30.39 1.78
CA ASN A 95 -6.99 30.71 2.50
C ASN A 95 -5.81 29.90 1.96
N ILE A 96 -4.68 30.54 1.70
CA ILE A 96 -3.52 29.86 1.09
C ILE A 96 -2.84 28.88 2.05
N TYR A 97 -2.70 29.25 3.33
CA TYR A 97 -2.08 28.41 4.35
C TYR A 97 -2.89 27.13 4.59
N ALA A 98 -4.22 27.23 4.59
CA ALA A 98 -5.12 26.07 4.67
C ALA A 98 -4.95 25.11 3.47
N GLN A 99 -4.69 25.64 2.27
CA GLN A 99 -4.41 24.83 1.08
C GLN A 99 -3.06 24.12 1.17
N TYR A 100 -2.00 24.82 1.59
CA TYR A 100 -0.70 24.18 1.81
C TYR A 100 -0.73 23.16 2.93
N PHE A 101 -1.41 23.45 4.05
CA PHE A 101 -1.62 22.48 5.12
C PHE A 101 -2.25 21.19 4.58
N SER A 102 -3.37 21.30 3.85
CA SER A 102 -4.08 20.12 3.35
C SER A 102 -3.21 19.33 2.36
N GLY A 103 -2.51 20.00 1.44
CA GLY A 103 -1.57 19.36 0.51
C GLY A 103 -0.40 18.68 1.21
N LEU A 104 0.24 19.38 2.16
CA LEU A 104 1.33 18.83 2.96
C LEU A 104 0.84 17.69 3.86
N PHE A 105 -0.36 17.76 4.42
CA PHE A 105 -0.92 16.70 5.26
C PHE A 105 -1.20 15.41 4.49
N LEU A 106 -1.70 15.49 3.26
CA LEU A 106 -1.88 14.30 2.43
C LEU A 106 -0.54 13.62 2.05
N ILE A 107 0.58 14.35 2.09
CA ILE A 107 1.93 13.79 1.92
C ILE A 107 2.47 13.29 3.27
N PHE A 108 2.49 14.17 4.27
CA PHE A 108 3.09 13.99 5.59
C PHE A 108 2.06 13.56 6.63
N ASN A 109 1.77 12.27 6.64
CA ASN A 109 1.03 11.61 7.71
C ASN A 109 1.55 10.17 7.90
N PRO A 110 1.44 9.60 9.12
CA PRO A 110 1.97 8.27 9.42
C PRO A 110 1.41 7.16 8.54
N PHE A 111 0.13 7.24 8.14
CA PHE A 111 -0.47 6.26 7.24
C PHE A 111 0.22 6.23 5.87
N ILE A 112 0.31 7.37 5.18
CA ILE A 112 0.97 7.45 3.88
C ILE A 112 2.46 7.14 3.98
N TYR A 113 3.12 7.56 5.05
CA TYR A 113 4.52 7.20 5.30
C TYR A 113 4.73 5.68 5.29
N ALA A 114 4.00 4.94 6.13
CA ALA A 114 4.09 3.49 6.20
C ALA A 114 3.82 2.82 4.83
N ARG A 115 2.81 3.31 4.09
CA ARG A 115 2.50 2.77 2.76
C ARG A 115 3.55 3.11 1.72
N LEU A 116 4.19 4.29 1.77
CA LEU A 116 5.30 4.58 0.86
C LEU A 116 6.50 3.67 1.14
N MET A 117 6.79 3.39 2.41
CA MET A 117 7.92 2.54 2.83
C MET A 117 7.81 1.10 2.36
N GLU A 118 6.61 0.52 2.43
CA GLU A 118 6.44 -0.91 2.17
C GLU A 118 5.51 -1.22 0.99
N GLN A 119 4.48 -0.40 0.76
CA GLN A 119 3.30 -0.72 -0.05
C GLN A 119 2.92 0.42 -1.01
N PRO A 120 3.79 0.78 -1.96
CA PRO A 120 3.61 1.96 -2.81
C PRO A 120 2.33 1.87 -3.68
N GLY A 121 1.87 0.67 -4.01
CA GLY A 121 0.56 0.44 -4.63
C GLY A 121 -0.62 0.93 -3.77
N ILE A 122 -0.58 0.68 -2.45
CA ILE A 122 -1.60 1.19 -1.51
C ILE A 122 -1.51 2.70 -1.38
N ALA A 123 -0.30 3.28 -1.37
CA ALA A 123 -0.12 4.74 -1.38
C ALA A 123 -0.70 5.39 -2.65
N ALA A 124 -0.47 4.79 -3.82
CA ALA A 124 -1.06 5.24 -5.09
C ALA A 124 -2.59 5.09 -5.11
N GLY A 125 -3.11 3.95 -4.65
CA GLY A 125 -4.55 3.71 -4.52
C GLY A 125 -5.21 4.69 -3.55
N SER A 126 -4.53 5.05 -2.46
CA SER A 126 -4.98 6.09 -1.51
C SER A 126 -5.01 7.47 -2.16
N ALA A 127 -3.97 7.84 -2.92
CA ALA A 127 -3.95 9.09 -3.68
C ALA A 127 -5.12 9.15 -4.69
N ALA A 128 -5.36 8.08 -5.44
CA ALA A 128 -6.51 7.98 -6.34
C ALA A 128 -7.85 8.05 -5.60
N PHE A 129 -7.98 7.42 -4.42
CA PHE A 129 -9.16 7.52 -3.58
C PHE A 129 -9.41 8.96 -3.10
N PHE A 130 -8.38 9.71 -2.72
CA PHE A 130 -8.52 11.11 -2.33
C PHE A 130 -9.00 11.97 -3.51
N TRP A 131 -8.47 11.74 -4.71
CA TRP A 131 -8.94 12.42 -5.93
C TRP A 131 -10.35 12.05 -6.32
N PHE A 132 -10.73 10.76 -6.21
CA PHE A 132 -12.12 10.31 -6.35
C PHE A 132 -13.03 11.14 -5.46
N PHE A 133 -12.63 11.30 -4.20
CA PHE A 133 -13.48 11.96 -3.23
C PHE A 133 -13.53 13.48 -3.41
N ILE A 134 -12.40 14.12 -3.76
CA ILE A 134 -12.38 15.54 -4.17
C ILE A 134 -13.33 15.78 -5.34
N PHE A 135 -13.23 14.97 -6.41
CA PHE A 135 -14.09 15.11 -7.57
C PHE A 135 -15.56 14.84 -7.24
N LEU A 136 -15.86 13.89 -6.35
CA LEU A 136 -17.23 13.64 -5.89
C LEU A 136 -17.81 14.87 -5.19
N LEU A 137 -17.08 15.46 -4.24
CA LEU A 137 -17.54 16.66 -3.53
C LEU A 137 -17.71 17.87 -4.47
N GLU A 138 -16.81 18.04 -5.45
CA GLU A 138 -16.92 19.09 -6.46
C GLU A 138 -18.08 18.84 -7.44
N PHE A 139 -18.31 17.59 -7.84
CA PHE A 139 -19.44 17.20 -8.67
C PHE A 139 -20.76 17.54 -7.98
N LEU A 140 -20.92 17.20 -6.71
CA LEU A 140 -22.16 17.47 -6.00
C LEU A 140 -22.40 18.96 -5.74
N GLN A 141 -21.34 19.77 -5.69
CA GLN A 141 -21.45 21.22 -5.59
C GLN A 141 -21.74 21.91 -6.93
N GLU A 142 -21.12 21.47 -8.02
CA GLU A 142 -21.16 22.17 -9.31
C GLU A 142 -22.04 21.49 -10.37
N ARG A 143 -22.42 20.23 -10.14
CA ARG A 143 -23.21 19.36 -11.04
C ARG A 143 -22.66 19.23 -12.47
N LYS A 144 -21.34 19.40 -12.64
CA LYS A 144 -20.66 19.31 -13.94
C LYS A 144 -20.29 17.85 -14.26
N GLY A 145 -20.70 17.34 -15.43
CA GLY A 145 -20.48 15.94 -15.82
C GLY A 145 -19.02 15.48 -15.81
N TRP A 146 -18.08 16.33 -16.23
CA TRP A 146 -16.65 15.98 -16.23
C TRP A 146 -16.08 15.72 -14.84
N LYS A 147 -16.68 16.29 -13.78
CA LYS A 147 -16.32 15.99 -12.39
C LYS A 147 -16.71 14.56 -12.04
N MET A 148 -17.89 14.11 -12.48
CA MET A 148 -18.32 12.72 -12.29
C MET A 148 -17.45 11.74 -13.10
N ILE A 149 -16.99 12.14 -14.29
CA ILE A 149 -15.98 11.36 -15.04
C ILE A 149 -14.70 11.26 -14.22
N GLY A 150 -14.19 12.37 -13.68
CA GLY A 150 -13.03 12.40 -12.78
C GLY A 150 -13.21 11.50 -11.56
N THR A 151 -14.36 11.59 -10.88
CA THR A 151 -14.75 10.70 -9.78
C THR A 151 -14.63 9.23 -10.20
N SER A 152 -15.23 8.87 -11.31
CA SER A 152 -15.35 7.49 -11.77
C SER A 152 -14.00 6.89 -12.20
N VAL A 153 -13.19 7.67 -12.93
CA VAL A 153 -11.83 7.26 -13.31
C VAL A 153 -10.95 7.08 -12.07
N CYS A 154 -11.01 8.01 -11.12
CA CYS A 154 -10.20 7.91 -9.90
C CYS A 154 -10.63 6.73 -9.01
N ALA A 155 -11.93 6.42 -8.96
CA ALA A 155 -12.42 5.21 -8.28
C ALA A 155 -11.89 3.94 -8.95
N GLY A 156 -11.93 3.86 -10.28
CA GLY A 156 -11.39 2.74 -11.04
C GLY A 156 -9.88 2.56 -10.82
N LEU A 157 -9.11 3.66 -10.82
CA LEU A 157 -7.68 3.66 -10.52
C LEU A 157 -7.38 3.24 -9.07
N ALA A 158 -8.15 3.74 -8.10
CA ALA A 158 -7.99 3.35 -6.70
C ALA A 158 -8.13 1.84 -6.52
N VAL A 159 -9.18 1.25 -7.10
CA VAL A 159 -9.40 -0.21 -7.08
C VAL A 159 -8.29 -0.95 -7.84
N SER A 160 -7.79 -0.40 -8.95
CA SER A 160 -6.74 -1.00 -9.77
C SER A 160 -5.39 -1.10 -9.06
N PHE A 161 -5.04 -0.08 -8.27
CA PHE A 161 -3.82 -0.07 -7.44
C PHE A 161 -4.00 -0.78 -6.10
N PHE A 162 -5.21 -0.69 -5.54
CA PHE A 162 -5.53 -1.11 -4.19
C PHE A 162 -6.96 -1.66 -4.13
N PRO A 163 -7.18 -2.95 -4.42
CA PRO A 163 -8.52 -3.53 -4.51
C PRO A 163 -9.42 -3.28 -3.29
N HIS A 164 -8.83 -3.25 -2.09
CA HIS A 164 -9.59 -2.99 -0.85
C HIS A 164 -10.15 -1.56 -0.76
N SER A 165 -9.70 -0.63 -1.60
CA SER A 165 -10.30 0.70 -1.69
C SER A 165 -11.77 0.66 -2.09
N LEU A 166 -12.26 -0.45 -2.64
CA LEU A 166 -13.67 -0.67 -2.95
C LEU A 166 -14.57 -0.44 -1.72
N PHE A 167 -14.15 -0.89 -0.53
CA PHE A 167 -14.91 -0.68 0.70
C PHE A 167 -15.01 0.81 1.08
N PHE A 168 -13.93 1.56 0.84
CA PHE A 168 -13.87 3.00 1.16
C PHE A 168 -14.69 3.81 0.16
N ILE A 169 -14.60 3.47 -1.13
CA ILE A 169 -15.41 4.05 -2.20
C ILE A 169 -16.88 3.78 -1.91
N PHE A 170 -17.25 2.54 -1.56
CA PHE A 170 -18.62 2.19 -1.21
C PHE A 170 -19.14 3.03 -0.03
N LEU A 171 -18.43 3.02 1.11
CA LEU A 171 -18.86 3.78 2.30
C LEU A 171 -18.98 5.28 2.00
N SER A 172 -17.96 5.86 1.36
CA SER A 172 -17.92 7.28 1.04
C SER A 172 -19.03 7.67 0.08
N THR A 173 -19.27 6.87 -0.96
CA THR A 173 -20.35 7.09 -1.93
C THR A 173 -21.71 6.98 -1.27
N PHE A 174 -21.94 5.92 -0.49
CA PHE A 174 -23.19 5.67 0.23
C PHE A 174 -23.55 6.84 1.15
N LEU A 175 -22.61 7.29 1.99
CA LEU A 175 -22.86 8.38 2.93
C LEU A 175 -23.05 9.72 2.22
N ILE A 176 -22.22 10.05 1.24
CA ILE A 176 -22.23 11.37 0.61
C ILE A 176 -23.37 11.52 -0.40
N LEU A 177 -23.62 10.52 -1.25
CA LEU A 177 -24.78 10.53 -2.14
C LEU A 177 -26.08 10.35 -1.36
N GLY A 178 -26.08 9.52 -0.30
CA GLY A 178 -27.23 9.41 0.60
C GLY A 178 -27.55 10.74 1.27
N TRP A 179 -26.54 11.47 1.75
CA TRP A 179 -26.72 12.81 2.28
C TRP A 179 -27.27 13.79 1.24
N ASP A 180 -26.70 13.77 0.03
CA ASP A 180 -27.17 14.59 -1.08
C ASP A 180 -28.64 14.29 -1.45
N PHE A 181 -29.05 13.01 -1.40
CA PHE A 181 -30.43 12.59 -1.58
C PHE A 181 -31.37 13.24 -0.58
N PHE A 182 -31.03 13.18 0.71
CA PHE A 182 -31.91 13.70 1.74
C PHE A 182 -32.10 15.21 1.63
N GLN A 183 -31.09 15.92 1.15
CA GLN A 183 -31.14 17.37 0.95
C GLN A 183 -31.90 17.77 -0.32
N ASN A 184 -31.63 17.11 -1.45
CA ASN A 184 -32.13 17.55 -2.77
C ASN A 184 -33.28 16.70 -3.31
N ARG A 185 -33.51 15.50 -2.76
CA ARG A 185 -34.54 14.53 -3.15
C ARG A 185 -34.49 14.08 -4.61
N ASP A 186 -33.33 14.21 -5.27
CA ASP A 186 -33.12 13.80 -6.66
C ASP A 186 -32.61 12.36 -6.76
N GLY A 187 -33.54 11.40 -6.65
CA GLY A 187 -33.21 9.97 -6.77
C GLY A 187 -32.69 9.57 -8.16
N LYS A 188 -33.14 10.24 -9.23
CA LYS A 188 -32.72 9.94 -10.61
C LYS A 188 -31.25 10.25 -10.81
N LEU A 189 -30.81 11.41 -10.31
CA LEU A 189 -29.40 11.79 -10.35
C LEU A 189 -28.53 10.78 -9.61
N ILE A 190 -28.96 10.32 -8.45
CA ILE A 190 -28.20 9.37 -7.63
C ILE A 190 -28.06 8.02 -8.32
N VAL A 191 -29.17 7.45 -8.78
CA VAL A 191 -29.15 6.15 -9.50
C VAL A 191 -28.26 6.25 -10.73
N LYS A 192 -28.38 7.33 -11.51
CA LYS A 192 -27.54 7.56 -12.69
C LYS A 192 -26.04 7.60 -12.34
N ASN A 193 -25.67 8.32 -11.28
CA ASN A 193 -24.26 8.46 -10.90
C ASN A 193 -23.70 7.19 -10.27
N ILE A 194 -24.49 6.47 -9.47
CA ILE A 194 -24.09 5.15 -8.95
C ILE A 194 -23.86 4.19 -10.11
N PHE A 195 -24.79 4.14 -11.08
CA PHE A 195 -24.62 3.32 -12.28
C PHE A 195 -23.34 3.67 -13.03
N PHE A 196 -23.09 4.96 -13.29
CA PHE A 196 -21.90 5.40 -14.01
C PHE A 196 -20.60 5.08 -13.26
N LEU A 197 -20.59 5.25 -11.93
CA LEU A 197 -19.46 4.89 -11.08
C LEU A 197 -19.16 3.39 -11.15
N ILE A 198 -20.18 2.55 -10.97
CA ILE A 198 -20.05 1.08 -11.04
C ILE A 198 -19.57 0.66 -12.42
N ALA A 199 -20.20 1.17 -13.48
CA ALA A 199 -19.83 0.84 -14.86
C ALA A 199 -18.37 1.20 -15.17
N ALA A 200 -17.90 2.36 -14.71
CA ALA A 200 -16.51 2.77 -14.92
C ALA A 200 -15.52 1.92 -14.10
N VAL A 201 -15.81 1.64 -12.83
CA VAL A 201 -14.96 0.79 -11.98
C VAL A 201 -14.86 -0.61 -12.58
N LEU A 202 -15.99 -1.17 -13.02
CA LEU A 202 -16.02 -2.47 -13.71
C LEU A 202 -15.25 -2.40 -15.03
N ALA A 203 -15.49 -1.42 -15.90
CA ALA A 203 -14.79 -1.31 -17.18
C ALA A 203 -13.26 -1.23 -17.02
N MET A 204 -12.77 -0.48 -16.03
CA MET A 204 -11.34 -0.33 -15.77
C MET A 204 -10.69 -1.52 -15.08
N ASN A 205 -11.48 -2.43 -14.52
CA ASN A 205 -10.99 -3.59 -13.77
C ASN A 205 -11.54 -4.91 -14.32
N ALA A 206 -12.23 -4.87 -15.46
CA ALA A 206 -12.98 -5.99 -16.01
C ALA A 206 -12.07 -7.17 -16.30
N ASN A 207 -10.84 -6.93 -16.73
CA ASN A 207 -9.93 -7.99 -17.12
C ASN A 207 -9.58 -8.91 -15.94
N TRP A 208 -9.06 -8.36 -14.84
CA TRP A 208 -8.68 -9.18 -13.68
C TRP A 208 -9.90 -9.62 -12.85
N ILE A 209 -10.98 -8.83 -12.81
CA ILE A 209 -12.24 -9.24 -12.18
C ILE A 209 -12.83 -10.45 -12.92
N ALA A 210 -12.96 -10.38 -14.26
CA ALA A 210 -13.45 -11.49 -15.06
C ALA A 210 -12.57 -12.72 -14.90
N SER A 211 -11.23 -12.56 -14.87
CA SER A 211 -10.33 -13.69 -14.65
C SER A 211 -10.59 -14.42 -13.33
N SER A 212 -11.00 -13.69 -12.29
CA SER A 212 -11.35 -14.25 -10.99
C SER A 212 -12.66 -15.05 -11.04
N PHE A 213 -13.65 -14.61 -11.84
CA PHE A 213 -14.92 -15.32 -12.04
C PHE A 213 -14.79 -16.55 -12.94
N PHE A 214 -13.98 -16.47 -13.99
CA PHE A 214 -13.80 -17.55 -14.96
C PHE A 214 -12.69 -18.53 -14.57
N ASN A 215 -12.10 -18.40 -13.37
CA ASN A 215 -10.95 -19.19 -12.89
C ASN A 215 -9.80 -19.23 -13.92
N VAL A 216 -9.62 -18.14 -14.67
CA VAL A 216 -8.56 -18.03 -15.68
C VAL A 216 -7.31 -17.56 -14.95
N GLY A 217 -6.38 -18.47 -14.72
CA GLY A 217 -5.14 -18.25 -13.96
C GLY A 217 -5.19 -18.88 -12.59
N GLU A 218 -4.08 -19.48 -12.17
CA GLU A 218 -3.96 -20.21 -10.91
C GLU A 218 -4.32 -19.33 -9.69
N ASN A 219 -5.24 -19.83 -8.87
CA ASN A 219 -5.36 -19.63 -7.42
C ASN A 219 -5.76 -18.25 -6.83
N ARG A 220 -5.90 -17.14 -7.57
CA ARG A 220 -6.22 -15.83 -6.93
C ARG A 220 -7.61 -15.77 -6.26
N SER A 221 -8.64 -16.37 -6.84
CA SER A 221 -10.00 -16.43 -6.25
C SER A 221 -10.06 -17.32 -5.01
N ARG A 222 -9.34 -18.46 -5.03
CA ARG A 222 -9.25 -19.42 -3.91
C ARG A 222 -8.48 -18.88 -2.70
N VAL A 223 -7.57 -17.93 -2.88
CA VAL A 223 -6.79 -17.33 -1.77
C VAL A 223 -7.70 -16.55 -0.81
N VAL A 224 -8.69 -15.80 -1.31
CA VAL A 224 -9.61 -15.06 -0.41
C VAL A 224 -10.48 -16.02 0.41
N GLU A 225 -10.87 -17.15 -0.18
CA GLU A 225 -11.62 -18.21 0.50
C GLU A 225 -10.79 -18.95 1.56
N SER A 226 -9.46 -18.93 1.43
CA SER A 226 -8.54 -19.55 2.40
C SER A 226 -8.29 -18.68 3.65
N PHE A 227 -8.71 -17.42 3.65
CA PHE A 227 -8.51 -16.54 4.80
C PHE A 227 -9.47 -16.88 5.95
N THR A 228 -8.93 -16.82 7.15
CA THR A 228 -9.63 -17.18 8.39
C THR A 228 -9.62 -16.02 9.38
N LEU A 229 -10.31 -16.18 10.51
CA LEU A 229 -10.23 -15.20 11.60
C LEU A 229 -8.83 -15.09 12.20
N GLN A 230 -7.99 -16.13 12.07
CA GLN A 230 -6.59 -16.07 12.50
C GLN A 230 -5.81 -15.03 11.68
N ASP A 231 -6.12 -14.88 10.40
CA ASP A 231 -5.53 -13.83 9.55
C ASP A 231 -5.92 -12.43 10.03
N VAL A 232 -7.19 -12.25 10.40
CA VAL A 232 -7.68 -10.97 10.92
C VAL A 232 -7.00 -10.62 12.24
N GLU A 233 -6.74 -11.60 13.10
CA GLU A 233 -6.02 -11.40 14.36
C GLU A 233 -4.53 -11.17 14.15
N ALA A 234 -3.91 -11.88 13.22
CA ALA A 234 -2.51 -11.69 12.84
C ALA A 234 -2.28 -10.23 12.42
N PHE A 235 -3.08 -9.74 11.46
CA PHE A 235 -2.98 -8.41 10.87
C PHE A 235 -3.85 -7.36 11.58
N ALA A 236 -4.33 -7.65 12.79
CA ALA A 236 -5.10 -6.70 13.58
C ALA A 236 -4.28 -5.44 13.87
N THR A 237 -4.97 -4.31 13.98
CA THR A 237 -4.37 -3.05 14.41
C THR A 237 -3.77 -3.21 15.80
N ARG A 238 -2.58 -2.63 16.01
CA ARG A 238 -1.90 -2.70 17.31
C ARG A 238 -1.68 -1.33 17.90
N ALA A 239 -1.66 -1.30 19.23
CA ALA A 239 -1.19 -0.16 19.99
C ALA A 239 0.32 0.05 19.78
N ILE A 240 0.76 1.31 19.71
CA ILE A 240 2.17 1.68 19.50
C ILE A 240 2.58 2.74 20.53
N GLY A 241 3.82 2.69 21.00
CA GLY A 241 4.39 3.73 21.89
C GLY A 241 3.78 3.79 23.29
N GLY A 242 3.23 2.68 23.79
CA GLY A 242 2.52 2.65 25.07
C GLY A 242 1.16 3.36 25.06
N HIS A 243 0.68 3.81 23.90
CA HIS A 243 -0.64 4.42 23.76
C HIS A 243 -1.74 3.36 23.61
N SER A 244 -3.00 3.75 23.86
CA SER A 244 -4.13 2.87 23.54
C SER A 244 -4.27 2.68 22.03
N VAL A 245 -4.92 1.59 21.60
CA VAL A 245 -5.19 1.38 20.17
C VAL A 245 -6.04 2.50 19.55
N TYR A 246 -6.93 3.10 20.34
CA TYR A 246 -7.74 4.24 19.94
C TYR A 246 -6.87 5.47 19.63
N ALA A 247 -5.93 5.81 20.52
CA ALA A 247 -5.00 6.91 20.30
C ALA A 247 -4.07 6.62 19.12
N THR A 248 -3.64 5.36 18.96
CA THR A 248 -2.80 4.91 17.85
C THR A 248 -3.49 5.12 16.50
N VAL A 249 -4.76 4.72 16.37
CA VAL A 249 -5.55 4.93 15.14
C VAL A 249 -5.86 6.41 14.90
N LEU A 250 -6.16 7.18 15.95
CA LEU A 250 -6.34 8.64 15.82
C LEU A 250 -5.07 9.30 15.29
N ALA A 251 -3.89 8.82 15.71
CA ALA A 251 -2.61 9.26 15.20
C ALA A 251 -2.24 8.66 13.82
N LEU A 252 -3.17 7.94 13.19
CA LEU A 252 -3.05 7.33 11.85
C LEU A 252 -1.99 6.22 11.77
N GLN A 253 -1.69 5.60 12.90
CA GLN A 253 -0.76 4.48 13.05
C GLN A 253 -1.52 3.16 13.34
N GLY A 254 -0.78 2.11 13.67
CA GLY A 254 -1.29 0.78 14.01
C GLY A 254 -1.18 -0.21 12.84
N TYR A 255 -0.38 0.13 11.83
CA TYR A 255 -0.04 -0.76 10.73
C TYR A 255 0.94 -1.83 11.22
N TRP A 256 0.79 -3.05 10.70
CA TRP A 256 1.53 -4.17 11.26
C TRP A 256 3.04 -4.13 11.05
N GLY A 257 3.50 -3.42 10.01
CA GLY A 257 4.92 -3.23 9.78
C GLY A 257 5.59 -2.31 10.81
N GLU A 258 4.83 -1.43 11.47
CA GLU A 258 5.36 -0.48 12.47
C GLU A 258 5.87 -1.21 13.72
N TYR A 259 5.18 -2.24 14.22
CA TYR A 259 5.63 -2.97 15.41
C TYR A 259 6.70 -4.03 15.13
N GLN A 260 7.03 -4.27 13.86
CA GLN A 260 8.17 -5.11 13.48
C GLN A 260 9.43 -4.28 13.24
N ASP A 261 9.41 -2.98 13.60
CA ASP A 261 10.52 -2.04 13.43
C ASP A 261 11.09 -2.04 11.99
N ARG A 262 10.20 -2.23 11.00
CA ARG A 262 10.57 -2.32 9.57
C ARG A 262 11.04 -1.00 8.99
N PHE A 263 10.71 0.10 9.66
CA PHE A 263 11.11 1.45 9.33
C PHE A 263 11.11 2.33 10.58
N VAL A 264 11.81 3.46 10.50
CA VAL A 264 11.94 4.43 11.60
C VAL A 264 10.57 4.90 12.06
N SER A 265 10.31 4.86 13.36
CA SER A 265 9.02 5.30 13.91
C SER A 265 8.87 6.81 13.77
N VAL A 266 7.66 7.27 13.43
CA VAL A 266 7.35 8.71 13.47
C VAL A 266 7.38 9.28 14.89
N GLN A 267 7.21 8.41 15.90
CA GLN A 267 7.23 8.79 17.32
C GLN A 267 8.64 9.05 17.85
N ASP A 268 9.69 8.64 17.12
CA ASP A 268 11.08 8.94 17.47
C ASP A 268 11.37 10.45 17.42
N ASN A 269 10.54 11.22 16.70
CA ASN A 269 10.53 12.67 16.79
C ASN A 269 9.84 13.14 18.08
N ILE A 270 10.58 13.75 19.00
CA ILE A 270 10.05 14.28 20.27
C ILE A 270 8.91 15.29 20.10
N LEU A 271 8.85 15.99 18.96
CA LEU A 271 7.78 16.96 18.65
C LEU A 271 6.56 16.31 17.98
N TRP A 272 6.59 15.01 17.71
CA TRP A 272 5.52 14.28 17.05
C TRP A 272 4.18 14.41 17.80
N SER A 273 4.19 14.16 19.11
CA SER A 273 2.98 14.19 19.94
C SER A 273 2.37 15.59 20.01
N PHE A 274 3.23 16.62 20.07
CA PHE A 274 2.80 18.01 19.99
C PHE A 274 2.14 18.33 18.63
N ALA A 275 2.76 17.91 17.53
CA ALA A 275 2.19 18.10 16.20
C ALA A 275 0.86 17.35 16.02
N PHE A 276 0.78 16.11 16.52
CA PHE A 276 -0.44 15.31 16.55
C PHE A 276 -1.58 16.04 17.26
N VAL A 277 -1.35 16.49 18.50
CA VAL A 277 -2.38 17.17 19.30
C VAL A 277 -2.87 18.45 18.62
N LEU A 278 -1.96 19.23 18.03
CA LEU A 278 -2.33 20.44 17.30
C LEU A 278 -3.12 20.15 16.02
N ILE A 279 -2.72 19.14 15.23
CA ILE A 279 -3.45 18.74 14.02
C ILE A 279 -4.84 18.21 14.37
N LEU A 280 -4.94 17.35 15.39
CA LEU A 280 -6.21 16.84 15.89
C LEU A 280 -7.09 17.99 16.39
N GLY A 281 -6.54 18.90 17.21
CA GLY A 281 -7.25 20.07 17.72
C GLY A 281 -7.76 20.99 16.60
N LEU A 282 -6.94 21.27 15.58
CA LEU A 282 -7.35 22.03 14.40
C LEU A 282 -8.48 21.33 13.64
N SER A 283 -8.40 20.01 13.50
CA SER A 283 -9.41 19.23 12.79
C SER A 283 -10.74 19.20 13.55
N ILE A 284 -10.72 18.98 14.87
CA ILE A 284 -11.91 19.06 15.72
C ILE A 284 -12.51 20.46 15.66
N PHE A 285 -11.69 21.51 15.82
CA PHE A 285 -12.15 22.89 15.76
C PHE A 285 -12.77 23.24 14.40
N GLY A 286 -12.13 22.78 13.32
CA GLY A 286 -12.64 22.90 11.96
C GLY A 286 -13.98 22.20 11.74
N ALA A 287 -14.14 20.98 12.28
CA ALA A 287 -15.39 20.23 12.24
C ALA A 287 -16.51 20.96 12.98
N VAL A 288 -16.26 21.37 14.24
CA VAL A 288 -17.24 22.07 15.09
C VAL A 288 -17.69 23.39 14.44
N LYS A 289 -16.76 24.22 13.96
CA LYS A 289 -17.10 25.52 13.35
C LYS A 289 -17.76 25.37 11.98
N SER A 290 -17.57 24.24 11.31
CA SER A 290 -18.14 23.96 9.99
C SER A 290 -19.46 23.18 10.05
N TRP A 291 -19.80 22.59 11.21
CA TRP A 291 -20.91 21.64 11.40
C TRP A 291 -22.23 22.06 10.75
N LYS A 292 -22.68 23.30 11.01
CA LYS A 292 -23.92 23.86 10.45
C LYS A 292 -23.71 24.73 9.20
N LYS A 293 -22.47 25.08 8.89
CA LYS A 293 -22.12 26.07 7.85
C LYS A 293 -21.69 25.44 6.55
N ARG A 294 -21.33 24.15 6.55
CA ARG A 294 -20.78 23.45 5.40
C ARG A 294 -21.58 22.17 5.16
N LEU A 295 -22.05 22.05 3.92
CA LEU A 295 -22.88 20.94 3.45
C LEU A 295 -22.30 19.56 3.80
N TRP A 296 -20.97 19.42 3.68
CA TRP A 296 -20.29 18.14 3.85
C TRP A 296 -19.77 17.87 5.25
N ALA A 297 -19.91 18.79 6.21
CA ALA A 297 -19.32 18.60 7.54
C ALA A 297 -19.93 17.39 8.29
N GLN A 298 -21.25 17.27 8.30
CA GLN A 298 -21.94 16.19 9.01
C GLN A 298 -21.64 14.80 8.41
N PRO A 299 -21.80 14.55 7.10
CA PRO A 299 -21.48 13.23 6.54
C PRO A 299 -20.00 12.88 6.66
N LEU A 300 -19.08 13.85 6.55
CA LEU A 300 -17.64 13.59 6.77
C LEU A 300 -17.32 13.23 8.23
N ALA A 301 -18.02 13.82 9.21
CA ALA A 301 -17.83 13.45 10.61
C ALA A 301 -18.40 12.06 10.93
N ILE A 302 -19.54 11.68 10.33
CA ILE A 302 -20.06 10.31 10.43
C ILE A 302 -19.08 9.33 9.80
N MET A 303 -18.57 9.66 8.62
CA MET A 303 -17.57 8.84 7.93
C MET A 303 -16.29 8.68 8.73
N PHE A 304 -15.83 9.73 9.43
CA PHE A 304 -14.72 9.65 10.38
C PHE A 304 -14.99 8.65 11.50
N LEU A 305 -16.16 8.73 12.16
CA LEU A 305 -16.49 7.82 13.25
C LEU A 305 -16.55 6.36 12.80
N LEU A 306 -17.18 6.10 11.64
CA LEU A 306 -17.27 4.76 11.09
C LEU A 306 -15.89 4.23 10.67
N ALA A 307 -15.10 5.02 9.94
CA ALA A 307 -13.75 4.63 9.55
C ALA A 307 -12.83 4.43 10.76
N PHE A 308 -12.99 5.23 11.82
CA PHE A 308 -12.23 5.10 13.06
C PHE A 308 -12.54 3.77 13.76
N VAL A 309 -13.83 3.44 13.93
CA VAL A 309 -14.27 2.16 14.50
C VAL A 309 -13.76 0.98 13.69
N LEU A 310 -13.89 1.05 12.36
CA LEU A 310 -13.43 0.00 11.44
C LEU A 310 -11.90 -0.12 11.40
N ALA A 311 -11.17 0.99 11.56
CA ALA A 311 -9.71 1.00 11.64
C ALA A 311 -9.18 0.44 12.96
N VAL A 312 -9.87 0.67 14.09
CA VAL A 312 -9.55 -0.01 15.36
C VAL A 312 -9.78 -1.52 15.23
N GLY A 313 -10.82 -1.92 14.51
CA GLY A 313 -11.09 -3.31 14.17
C GLY A 313 -11.22 -4.23 15.40
N THR A 314 -10.66 -5.43 15.32
CA THR A 314 -10.74 -6.46 16.37
C THR A 314 -9.82 -6.20 17.57
N ALA A 315 -8.99 -5.16 17.52
CA ALA A 315 -8.05 -4.82 18.58
C ALA A 315 -8.73 -4.23 19.84
N SER A 316 -9.95 -3.72 19.69
CA SER A 316 -10.79 -3.34 20.82
C SER A 316 -11.65 -4.51 21.25
N SER A 317 -11.55 -4.92 22.52
CA SER A 317 -12.42 -5.95 23.10
C SER A 317 -13.91 -5.60 23.00
N PHE A 318 -14.24 -4.31 23.05
CA PHE A 318 -15.62 -3.81 22.92
C PHE A 318 -16.14 -3.90 21.48
N LEU A 319 -15.31 -3.56 20.49
CA LEU A 319 -15.72 -3.58 19.07
C LEU A 319 -15.62 -4.97 18.43
N LYS A 320 -14.76 -5.85 18.96
CA LYS A 320 -14.44 -7.17 18.40
C LYS A 320 -15.68 -7.99 18.02
N PRO A 321 -16.74 -8.12 18.85
CA PRO A 321 -17.90 -8.92 18.48
C PRO A 321 -18.60 -8.41 17.21
N ILE A 322 -18.79 -7.10 17.09
CA ILE A 322 -19.46 -6.48 15.94
C ILE A 322 -18.56 -6.59 14.70
N ILE A 323 -17.27 -6.35 14.85
CA ILE A 323 -16.31 -6.44 13.74
C ILE A 323 -16.18 -7.89 13.24
N TRP A 324 -16.21 -8.89 14.12
CA TRP A 324 -16.26 -10.29 13.70
C TRP A 324 -17.51 -10.63 12.90
N GLN A 325 -18.67 -10.10 13.26
CA GLN A 325 -19.88 -10.27 12.44
C GLN A 325 -19.71 -9.67 11.04
N LEU A 326 -18.97 -8.55 10.89
CA LEU A 326 -18.66 -8.03 9.56
C LEU A 326 -17.78 -8.99 8.76
N TYR A 327 -16.72 -9.52 9.37
CA TYR A 327 -15.83 -10.48 8.72
C TYR A 327 -16.53 -11.79 8.32
N GLN A 328 -17.48 -12.26 9.13
CA GLN A 328 -18.19 -13.51 8.89
C GLN A 328 -19.35 -13.37 7.88
N ASN A 329 -20.04 -12.23 7.86
CA ASN A 329 -21.30 -12.10 7.11
C ASN A 329 -21.20 -11.21 5.86
N ILE A 330 -20.22 -10.31 5.77
CA ILE A 330 -20.08 -9.44 4.60
C ILE A 330 -19.17 -10.11 3.57
N PRO A 331 -19.70 -10.45 2.37
CA PRO A 331 -18.90 -11.10 1.34
C PRO A 331 -17.62 -10.32 1.02
N LEU A 332 -16.52 -11.05 0.82
CA LEU A 332 -15.19 -10.51 0.48
C LEU A 332 -14.54 -9.62 1.56
N TYR A 333 -15.22 -9.30 2.67
CA TYR A 333 -14.66 -8.45 3.72
C TYR A 333 -13.46 -9.12 4.43
N MET A 334 -13.46 -10.46 4.52
CA MET A 334 -12.31 -11.25 4.96
C MET A 334 -11.03 -10.92 4.18
N GLY A 335 -11.17 -10.63 2.89
CA GLY A 335 -10.06 -10.23 2.03
C GLY A 335 -9.36 -8.95 2.47
N LEU A 336 -10.02 -8.05 3.23
CA LEU A 336 -9.40 -6.83 3.77
C LEU A 336 -8.18 -7.16 4.63
N ARG A 337 -8.32 -8.22 5.46
CA ARG A 337 -7.36 -8.79 6.41
C ARG A 337 -6.84 -7.85 7.50
N GLU A 338 -6.50 -6.63 7.09
CA GLU A 338 -5.82 -5.60 7.87
C GLU A 338 -6.73 -4.37 7.98
N PRO A 339 -7.33 -4.12 9.16
CA PRO A 339 -8.32 -3.06 9.35
C PRO A 339 -7.76 -1.64 9.30
N GLN A 340 -6.47 -1.43 9.62
CA GLN A 340 -5.85 -0.10 9.67
C GLN A 340 -5.90 0.65 8.32
N LYS A 341 -6.08 -0.05 7.20
CA LYS A 341 -6.37 0.55 5.87
C LYS A 341 -7.52 1.56 5.88
N TRP A 342 -8.50 1.42 6.77
CA TRP A 342 -9.58 2.40 6.96
C TRP A 342 -9.07 3.79 7.38
N ALA A 343 -7.85 3.89 7.93
CA ALA A 343 -7.20 5.16 8.25
C ALA A 343 -6.99 6.05 7.02
N ALA A 344 -6.98 5.51 5.78
CA ALA A 344 -7.02 6.33 4.57
C ALA A 344 -8.20 7.32 4.57
N VAL A 345 -9.37 6.88 5.04
CA VAL A 345 -10.56 7.74 5.15
C VAL A 345 -10.35 8.82 6.22
N LEU A 346 -9.72 8.48 7.35
CA LEU A 346 -9.37 9.44 8.38
C LEU A 346 -8.42 10.51 7.83
N VAL A 347 -7.36 10.13 7.10
CA VAL A 347 -6.41 11.06 6.46
C VAL A 347 -7.16 12.13 5.66
N PHE A 348 -8.12 11.72 4.83
CA PHE A 348 -8.93 12.68 4.06
C PHE A 348 -9.71 13.64 4.96
N VAL A 349 -10.35 13.12 6.01
CA VAL A 349 -11.17 13.92 6.92
C VAL A 349 -10.33 14.93 7.71
N TYR A 350 -9.14 14.52 8.19
CA TYR A 350 -8.17 15.41 8.82
C TYR A 350 -7.72 16.52 7.84
N ALA A 351 -7.42 16.17 6.59
CA ALA A 351 -7.01 17.14 5.57
C ALA A 351 -8.11 18.19 5.29
N TYR A 352 -9.38 17.76 5.29
CA TYR A 352 -10.52 18.65 5.07
C TYR A 352 -10.79 19.55 6.28
N PHE A 353 -10.97 18.96 7.47
CA PHE A 353 -11.33 19.75 8.65
C PHE A 353 -10.17 20.55 9.20
N GLY A 354 -8.93 20.04 9.16
CA GLY A 354 -7.76 20.81 9.58
C GLY A 354 -7.59 22.08 8.74
N ALA A 355 -7.83 22.01 7.43
CA ALA A 355 -7.82 23.19 6.56
C ALA A 355 -8.90 24.23 6.96
N TRP A 356 -10.12 23.79 7.26
CA TRP A 356 -11.16 24.68 7.78
C TRP A 356 -10.82 25.22 9.17
N GLY A 357 -10.22 24.40 10.04
CA GLY A 357 -9.74 24.81 11.36
C GLY A 357 -8.75 25.95 11.27
N ILE A 358 -7.74 25.82 10.41
CA ILE A 358 -6.76 26.88 10.14
C ILE A 358 -7.46 28.16 9.66
N LYS A 359 -8.38 28.05 8.69
CA LYS A 359 -9.14 29.21 8.22
C LYS A 359 -9.83 29.93 9.39
N HIS A 360 -10.57 29.19 10.22
CA HIS A 360 -11.31 29.76 11.34
C HIS A 360 -10.40 30.37 12.42
N VAL A 361 -9.23 29.76 12.69
CA VAL A 361 -8.21 30.32 13.60
C VAL A 361 -7.69 31.64 13.05
N LEU A 362 -7.32 31.68 11.76
CA LEU A 362 -6.79 32.90 11.14
C LEU A 362 -7.83 34.03 11.05
N GLU A 363 -9.11 33.71 10.99
CA GLU A 363 -10.19 34.71 10.99
C GLU A 363 -10.45 35.33 12.38
N MET A 364 -9.89 34.79 13.47
CA MET A 364 -10.04 35.35 14.81
C MET A 364 -9.44 36.77 14.90
N LYS A 365 -10.19 37.70 15.51
CA LYS A 365 -9.76 39.11 15.67
C LYS A 365 -8.50 39.24 16.53
N SER A 366 -8.40 38.44 17.60
CA SER A 366 -7.26 38.43 18.53
C SER A 366 -5.93 38.05 17.88
N LEU A 367 -5.97 37.33 16.75
CA LEU A 367 -4.79 36.80 16.08
C LEU A 367 -4.38 37.62 14.84
N LYS A 368 -5.05 38.75 14.56
CA LYS A 368 -4.87 39.55 13.33
C LYS A 368 -3.40 39.88 13.03
N ASN A 369 -2.64 40.27 14.04
CA ASN A 369 -1.24 40.67 13.90
C ASN A 369 -0.29 39.48 13.66
N TYR A 370 -0.70 38.26 13.99
CA TYR A 370 0.12 37.05 13.92
C TYR A 370 -0.32 36.08 12.82
N ARG A 371 -1.29 36.47 11.97
CA ARG A 371 -1.91 35.59 10.96
C ARG A 371 -0.91 34.88 10.05
N ASN A 372 0.11 35.60 9.57
CA ASN A 372 1.10 34.99 8.68
C ASN A 372 1.97 33.97 9.40
N VAL A 373 2.43 34.29 10.61
CA VAL A 373 3.25 33.39 11.43
C VAL A 373 2.45 32.13 11.77
N ILE A 374 1.25 32.29 12.31
CA ILE A 374 0.35 31.16 12.65
C ILE A 374 0.00 30.36 11.39
N GLY A 375 -0.29 31.02 10.27
CA GLY A 375 -0.60 30.37 9.00
C GLY A 375 0.56 29.51 8.50
N ILE A 376 1.79 30.03 8.51
CA ILE A 376 2.99 29.28 8.14
C ILE A 376 3.21 28.12 9.12
N SER A 377 3.18 28.37 10.43
CA SER A 377 3.35 27.34 11.46
C SER A 377 2.34 26.20 11.31
N CYS A 378 1.06 26.51 11.07
CA CYS A 378 0.05 25.50 10.80
C CYS A 378 0.31 24.76 9.48
N ALA A 379 0.72 25.47 8.41
CA ALA A 379 0.99 24.84 7.12
C ALA A 379 2.14 23.83 7.18
N VAL A 380 3.19 24.09 7.96
CA VAL A 380 4.35 23.20 8.10
C VAL A 380 4.17 22.10 9.15
N LEU A 381 3.12 22.18 9.97
CA LEU A 381 2.84 21.24 11.05
C LEU A 381 2.81 19.76 10.60
N PRO A 382 2.25 19.39 9.43
CA PRO A 382 2.29 18.00 8.96
C PRO A 382 3.71 17.46 8.79
N ILE A 383 4.66 18.32 8.40
CA ILE A 383 6.07 17.93 8.24
C ILE A 383 6.65 17.48 9.59
N VAL A 384 6.30 18.15 10.69
CA VAL A 384 6.70 17.75 12.05
C VAL A 384 6.03 16.43 12.45
N PHE A 385 4.75 16.27 12.11
CA PHE A 385 3.96 15.07 12.44
C PHE A 385 4.46 13.80 11.75
N SER A 386 5.10 13.91 10.58
CA SER A 386 5.65 12.76 9.86
C SER A 386 7.03 13.07 9.29
N PHE A 387 7.92 13.58 10.15
CA PHE A 387 9.27 14.03 9.77
C PHE A 387 10.08 12.93 9.07
N SER A 388 9.83 11.66 9.42
CA SER A 388 10.52 10.50 8.88
C SER A 388 10.37 10.27 7.37
N ILE A 389 9.50 11.03 6.68
CA ILE A 389 9.40 11.03 5.21
C ILE A 389 10.59 11.74 4.55
N ILE A 390 11.23 12.68 5.24
CA ILE A 390 12.32 13.48 4.69
C ILE A 390 13.54 12.58 4.40
N SER A 391 14.40 13.04 3.48
CA SER A 391 15.68 12.38 3.17
C SER A 391 15.56 10.98 2.58
N GLY A 392 14.65 10.80 1.60
CA GLY A 392 14.38 9.49 1.01
C GLY A 392 13.85 8.49 2.01
N MET A 393 13.06 8.99 2.98
CA MET A 393 12.56 8.25 4.12
C MET A 393 13.68 7.55 4.90
N HIS A 394 14.63 8.33 5.44
CA HIS A 394 15.85 7.81 6.10
C HIS A 394 16.64 6.84 5.23
N ALA A 395 16.89 7.22 3.97
CA ALA A 395 17.60 6.39 2.99
C ALA A 395 16.93 5.04 2.67
N HIS A 396 15.70 4.80 3.14
CA HIS A 396 14.96 3.58 2.81
C HIS A 396 14.63 3.47 1.32
N MET A 397 14.57 4.59 0.60
CA MET A 397 14.43 4.62 -0.86
C MET A 397 15.75 4.55 -1.63
N THR A 398 16.87 4.24 -0.97
CA THR A 398 18.16 4.10 -1.64
C THR A 398 18.09 2.95 -2.65
N PRO A 399 18.44 3.18 -3.92
CA PRO A 399 18.48 2.13 -4.92
C PRO A 399 19.66 1.18 -4.71
N HIS A 400 19.44 -0.11 -4.94
CA HIS A 400 20.45 -1.16 -4.90
C HIS A 400 20.52 -1.89 -6.24
N ARG A 401 21.64 -2.55 -6.54
CA ARG A 401 21.81 -3.37 -7.74
C ARG A 401 21.79 -4.84 -7.35
N PHE A 402 21.32 -5.69 -8.25
CA PHE A 402 21.55 -7.12 -8.12
C PHE A 402 23.06 -7.39 -8.19
N PRO A 403 23.60 -8.25 -7.31
CA PRO A 403 25.02 -8.55 -7.25
C PRO A 403 25.45 -9.41 -8.46
N ALA A 404 26.75 -9.48 -8.74
CA ALA A 404 27.28 -10.17 -9.93
C ALA A 404 27.00 -11.68 -9.88
N GLU A 405 26.98 -12.24 -8.68
CA GLU A 405 26.67 -13.61 -8.31
C GLU A 405 25.27 -14.03 -8.75
N TRP A 406 24.30 -13.10 -8.71
CA TRP A 406 22.96 -13.34 -9.25
C TRP A 406 22.95 -13.40 -10.78
N GLN A 407 23.79 -12.59 -11.44
CA GLN A 407 23.93 -12.62 -12.90
C GLN A 407 24.60 -13.92 -13.37
N GLU A 408 25.64 -14.35 -12.65
CA GLU A 408 26.33 -15.62 -12.89
C GLU A 408 25.38 -16.80 -12.76
N ALA A 409 24.65 -16.89 -11.64
CA ALA A 409 23.66 -17.93 -11.41
C ALA A 409 22.56 -17.93 -12.47
N LYS A 410 22.11 -16.74 -12.91
CA LYS A 410 21.12 -16.61 -13.98
C LYS A 410 21.63 -17.15 -15.31
N ARG A 411 22.87 -16.80 -15.69
CA ARG A 411 23.49 -17.27 -16.93
C ARG A 411 23.59 -18.79 -16.92
N TYR A 412 24.14 -19.36 -15.84
CA TYR A 412 24.24 -20.81 -15.66
C TYR A 412 22.86 -21.47 -15.82
N ALA A 413 21.89 -21.05 -15.02
CA ALA A 413 20.53 -21.61 -15.05
C ALA A 413 19.87 -21.51 -16.43
N SER A 414 20.08 -20.43 -17.17
CA SER A 414 19.52 -20.27 -18.52
C SER A 414 20.15 -21.17 -19.58
N GLU A 415 21.41 -21.57 -19.39
CA GLU A 415 22.14 -22.42 -20.33
C GLU A 415 21.94 -23.91 -20.05
N THR A 416 21.72 -24.28 -18.78
CA THR A 416 21.75 -25.69 -18.34
C THR A 416 20.42 -26.22 -17.83
N SER A 417 19.43 -25.38 -17.52
CA SER A 417 18.16 -25.86 -16.97
C SER A 417 17.26 -26.46 -18.05
N GLU A 418 16.93 -27.74 -17.90
CA GLU A 418 15.97 -28.46 -18.74
C GLU A 418 14.52 -28.38 -18.22
N GLY A 419 14.29 -27.76 -17.06
CA GLY A 419 13.00 -27.77 -16.37
C GLY A 419 12.74 -26.55 -15.49
N LYS A 420 11.84 -26.73 -14.51
CA LYS A 420 11.57 -25.72 -13.48
C LYS A 420 12.71 -25.69 -12.47
N ILE A 421 12.91 -24.52 -11.86
CA ILE A 421 13.93 -24.30 -10.84
C ILE A 421 13.22 -23.93 -9.55
N LEU A 422 13.54 -24.60 -8.45
CA LEU A 422 13.02 -24.30 -7.13
C LEU A 422 13.94 -23.33 -6.41
N PHE A 423 13.40 -22.20 -5.93
CA PHE A 423 14.15 -21.20 -5.18
C PHE A 423 13.92 -21.34 -3.67
N PHE A 424 15.02 -21.47 -2.93
CA PHE A 424 15.07 -21.44 -1.48
C PHE A 424 15.94 -20.28 -0.98
N PRO A 425 15.76 -19.81 0.27
CA PRO A 425 14.80 -20.27 1.28
C PRO A 425 13.32 -20.02 0.95
N TRP A 426 12.39 -20.82 1.49
CA TRP A 426 10.98 -20.84 1.09
C TRP A 426 10.18 -19.72 1.79
N HIS A 427 10.34 -18.48 1.30
CA HIS A 427 9.64 -17.32 1.84
C HIS A 427 9.07 -16.43 0.73
N SER A 428 7.89 -15.85 0.99
CA SER A 428 7.38 -14.72 0.19
C SER A 428 8.24 -13.48 0.33
N TYR A 429 8.88 -13.31 1.49
CA TYR A 429 9.67 -12.13 1.83
C TYR A 429 11.05 -12.57 2.32
N LEU A 430 12.10 -12.04 1.72
CA LEU A 430 13.48 -12.38 2.06
C LEU A 430 14.22 -11.16 2.58
N ARG A 431 15.10 -11.37 3.55
CA ARG A 431 16.12 -10.38 3.91
C ARG A 431 17.30 -10.54 2.96
N LEU A 432 17.36 -9.67 1.96
CA LEU A 432 18.49 -9.63 1.03
C LEU A 432 19.53 -8.65 1.56
N ASP A 433 20.73 -9.13 1.79
CA ASP A 433 21.85 -8.35 2.35
C ASP A 433 22.16 -7.10 1.52
N PHE A 434 22.17 -7.23 0.19
CA PHE A 434 22.40 -6.13 -0.73
C PHE A 434 21.28 -5.07 -0.74
N ALA A 435 20.08 -5.41 -0.26
CA ALA A 435 18.97 -4.47 -0.07
C ALA A 435 18.87 -3.95 1.37
N GLY A 436 19.55 -4.60 2.33
CA GLY A 436 19.60 -4.22 3.74
C GLY A 436 18.30 -4.43 4.53
N LYS A 437 17.27 -5.07 3.95
CA LYS A 437 15.93 -5.18 4.54
C LYS A 437 15.11 -6.34 3.96
N ASN A 438 13.95 -6.57 4.56
CA ASN A 438 12.96 -7.53 4.07
C ASN A 438 12.22 -6.99 2.83
N VAL A 439 12.23 -7.77 1.76
CA VAL A 439 11.66 -7.40 0.45
C VAL A 439 10.88 -8.60 -0.09
N VAL A 440 9.89 -8.37 -0.95
CA VAL A 440 9.27 -9.49 -1.67
C VAL A 440 10.33 -10.27 -2.44
N ASN A 441 10.25 -11.58 -2.37
CA ASN A 441 11.16 -12.50 -3.03
C ASN A 441 11.20 -12.20 -4.55
N PRO A 442 12.34 -11.70 -5.08
CA PRO A 442 12.43 -11.25 -6.45
C PRO A 442 12.81 -12.39 -7.42
N ALA A 443 13.00 -13.63 -6.94
CA ALA A 443 13.59 -14.71 -7.71
C ALA A 443 12.88 -14.95 -9.05
N LYS A 444 11.56 -15.10 -9.04
CA LYS A 444 10.77 -15.31 -10.26
C LYS A 444 10.82 -14.14 -11.23
N ALA A 445 10.81 -12.91 -10.72
CA ALA A 445 10.91 -11.72 -11.55
C ALA A 445 12.32 -11.51 -12.12
N TYR A 446 13.35 -11.98 -11.42
CA TYR A 446 14.74 -11.82 -11.84
C TYR A 446 15.22 -12.95 -12.77
N PHE A 447 15.04 -14.21 -12.34
CA PHE A 447 15.54 -15.40 -13.04
C PHE A 447 14.59 -15.86 -14.15
N GLY A 448 13.29 -15.60 -14.04
CA GLY A 448 12.30 -15.88 -15.08
C GLY A 448 11.17 -16.82 -14.63
N LYS A 449 10.24 -17.10 -15.56
CA LYS A 449 8.96 -17.76 -15.27
C LYS A 449 9.06 -19.21 -14.81
N ASN A 450 10.13 -19.91 -15.16
CA ASN A 450 10.37 -21.29 -14.76
C ASN A 450 10.78 -21.42 -13.28
N MET A 451 10.94 -20.28 -12.58
CA MET A 451 11.25 -20.26 -11.17
C MET A 451 9.98 -20.46 -10.32
N ILE A 452 10.07 -21.43 -9.42
CA ILE A 452 9.12 -21.66 -8.32
C ILE A 452 9.75 -21.04 -7.07
N GLN A 453 8.99 -20.23 -6.34
CA GLN A 453 9.47 -19.55 -5.14
C GLN A 453 8.41 -19.59 -4.04
N GLY A 454 8.84 -19.36 -2.79
CA GLY A 454 7.93 -19.22 -1.66
C GLY A 454 6.87 -18.15 -1.86
N ASN A 455 5.64 -18.48 -1.47
CA ASN A 455 4.45 -17.61 -1.46
C ASN A 455 3.68 -17.68 -0.12
N ASN A 456 4.33 -18.20 0.92
CA ASN A 456 3.87 -18.33 2.30
C ASN A 456 3.83 -16.98 3.03
N THR A 457 2.84 -16.80 3.91
CA THR A 457 2.57 -15.55 4.66
C THR A 457 3.48 -15.40 5.88
N GLU A 458 3.70 -16.49 6.62
CA GLU A 458 4.60 -16.59 7.80
C GLU A 458 4.41 -15.52 8.88
N PHE A 459 3.15 -15.16 9.12
CA PHE A 459 2.82 -14.05 10.00
C PHE A 459 1.66 -14.37 10.95
N GLY A 460 1.81 -14.00 12.23
CA GLY A 460 0.77 -14.17 13.26
C GLY A 460 0.25 -15.61 13.44
N GLY A 461 1.12 -16.61 13.25
CA GLY A 461 0.75 -18.03 13.33
C GLY A 461 0.13 -18.60 12.05
N VAL A 462 0.01 -17.79 11.00
CA VAL A 462 -0.43 -18.23 9.67
C VAL A 462 0.81 -18.50 8.82
N TYR A 463 1.03 -19.77 8.44
CA TYR A 463 2.16 -20.16 7.61
C TYR A 463 1.90 -19.88 6.13
N SER A 464 0.89 -20.52 5.54
CA SER A 464 0.60 -20.43 4.10
C SER A 464 -0.90 -20.46 3.84
N HIS A 465 -1.29 -19.90 2.69
CA HIS A 465 -2.65 -19.89 2.14
C HIS A 465 -2.75 -20.69 0.84
N SER A 466 -1.61 -21.20 0.35
CA SER A 466 -1.57 -21.89 -0.92
C SER A 466 -2.30 -23.23 -0.84
N GLN A 467 -3.23 -23.43 -1.77
CA GLN A 467 -3.91 -24.72 -2.00
C GLN A 467 -3.36 -25.41 -3.25
N ASP A 468 -2.25 -24.89 -3.77
CA ASP A 468 -1.61 -25.37 -4.98
C ASP A 468 -0.81 -26.64 -4.70
N GLU A 469 -1.01 -27.68 -5.52
CA GLU A 469 -0.34 -28.97 -5.33
C GLU A 469 1.20 -28.86 -5.41
N GLU A 470 1.74 -27.96 -6.24
CA GLU A 470 3.18 -27.74 -6.34
C GLU A 470 3.70 -27.06 -5.07
N THR A 471 3.01 -26.02 -4.58
CA THR A 471 3.36 -25.38 -3.30
C THR A 471 3.30 -26.37 -2.14
N LEU A 472 2.20 -27.11 -1.99
CA LEU A 472 2.02 -28.05 -0.89
C LEU A 472 3.07 -29.16 -0.90
N ALA A 473 3.49 -29.62 -2.09
CA ALA A 473 4.55 -30.60 -2.23
C ALA A 473 5.90 -30.05 -1.76
N VAL A 474 6.22 -28.78 -2.04
CA VAL A 474 7.44 -28.14 -1.55
C VAL A 474 7.34 -27.88 -0.04
N GLU A 475 6.19 -27.43 0.46
CA GLU A 475 5.98 -27.09 1.87
C GLU A 475 6.12 -28.28 2.83
N LYS A 476 6.00 -29.52 2.33
CA LYS A 476 6.34 -30.74 3.08
C LYS A 476 7.81 -30.75 3.52
N TYR A 477 8.69 -30.16 2.72
CA TYR A 477 10.14 -30.13 2.92
C TYR A 477 10.65 -28.75 3.36
N ALA A 478 9.87 -27.70 3.12
CA ALA A 478 10.21 -26.37 3.59
C ALA A 478 10.15 -26.29 5.12
N LEU A 479 11.05 -25.48 5.69
CA LEU A 479 11.05 -25.23 7.11
C LEU A 479 9.95 -24.24 7.46
N LYS A 480 9.04 -24.68 8.32
CA LYS A 480 8.03 -23.80 8.89
C LYS A 480 8.69 -22.94 9.96
N LYS A 481 8.34 -21.66 10.02
CA LYS A 481 8.79 -20.76 11.08
C LYS A 481 8.53 -21.38 12.46
N ASN A 482 9.59 -21.54 13.27
CA ASN A 482 9.64 -22.23 14.58
C ASN A 482 9.61 -23.78 14.55
N ALA A 483 9.73 -24.42 13.39
CA ALA A 483 9.92 -25.87 13.29
C ALA A 483 11.42 -26.22 13.26
N SER A 484 11.79 -27.36 13.85
CA SER A 484 13.16 -27.88 13.76
C SER A 484 13.29 -28.78 12.54
N ALA A 485 14.38 -28.61 11.78
CA ALA A 485 14.75 -29.47 10.65
C ALA A 485 14.84 -30.96 11.02
N LYS A 486 15.09 -31.28 12.30
CA LYS A 486 15.27 -32.66 12.80
C LYS A 486 14.05 -33.58 12.61
N ASN A 487 12.88 -33.02 12.32
CA ASN A 487 11.63 -33.78 12.21
C ASN A 487 11.17 -33.99 10.75
N ILE A 488 11.94 -33.52 9.76
CA ILE A 488 11.58 -33.63 8.35
C ILE A 488 12.48 -34.69 7.70
N SER A 489 11.88 -35.70 7.06
CA SER A 489 12.63 -36.63 6.20
C SER A 489 12.74 -36.04 4.80
N TYR A 490 13.96 -35.98 4.29
CA TYR A 490 14.30 -35.43 2.97
C TYR A 490 14.62 -36.50 1.92
N GLU A 491 14.57 -37.79 2.28
CA GLU A 491 14.97 -38.91 1.41
C GLU A 491 14.22 -38.90 0.06
N THR A 492 12.94 -38.56 0.08
CA THR A 492 12.08 -38.55 -1.12
C THR A 492 12.05 -37.20 -1.84
N PHE A 493 12.78 -36.18 -1.36
CA PHE A 493 12.69 -34.83 -1.91
C PHE A 493 13.06 -34.79 -3.39
N ALA A 494 14.22 -35.33 -3.77
CA ALA A 494 14.70 -35.27 -5.16
C ALA A 494 13.73 -35.96 -6.13
N ALA A 495 13.20 -37.14 -5.76
CA ALA A 495 12.20 -37.86 -6.55
C ALA A 495 10.88 -37.07 -6.66
N ASP A 496 10.37 -36.51 -5.56
CA ASP A 496 9.12 -35.75 -5.54
C ASP A 496 9.20 -34.48 -6.41
N MET A 497 10.34 -33.78 -6.37
CA MET A 497 10.59 -32.59 -7.16
C MET A 497 10.74 -32.92 -8.65
N ARG A 498 11.50 -33.97 -9.01
CA ARG A 498 11.64 -34.43 -10.40
C ARG A 498 10.32 -34.85 -11.02
N ALA A 499 9.46 -35.54 -10.26
CA ALA A 499 8.12 -35.92 -10.71
C ALA A 499 7.24 -34.72 -11.10
N ARG A 500 7.60 -33.50 -10.66
CA ARG A 500 6.92 -32.23 -10.96
C ARG A 500 7.65 -31.39 -12.01
N GLY A 501 8.68 -31.94 -12.65
CA GLY A 501 9.48 -31.27 -13.66
C GLY A 501 10.46 -30.24 -13.08
N ILE A 502 10.78 -30.32 -11.79
CA ILE A 502 11.82 -29.52 -11.15
C ILE A 502 13.14 -30.27 -11.31
N SER A 503 14.09 -29.67 -12.01
CA SER A 503 15.40 -30.27 -12.29
C SER A 503 16.53 -29.65 -11.46
N MET A 504 16.32 -28.46 -10.91
CA MET A 504 17.32 -27.72 -10.14
C MET A 504 16.73 -27.05 -8.91
N VAL A 505 17.57 -26.91 -7.89
CA VAL A 505 17.31 -26.10 -6.69
C VAL A 505 18.33 -24.98 -6.62
N MET A 506 17.87 -23.75 -6.48
CA MET A 506 18.69 -22.57 -6.26
C MET A 506 18.50 -22.10 -4.82
N LEU A 507 19.55 -22.14 -4.02
CA LEU A 507 19.57 -21.73 -2.61
C LEU A 507 20.27 -20.38 -2.47
N ALA A 508 19.56 -19.34 -2.04
CA ALA A 508 20.12 -18.05 -1.69
C ALA A 508 20.70 -18.07 -0.27
N LYS A 509 21.91 -17.51 -0.11
CA LYS A 509 22.62 -17.39 1.17
C LYS A 509 22.06 -16.23 2.02
N THR A 510 20.78 -16.28 2.37
CA THR A 510 20.04 -15.33 3.25
C THR A 510 19.93 -15.85 4.68
N GLU A 511 19.30 -15.12 5.63
CA GLU A 511 19.36 -15.40 7.09
C GLU A 511 19.30 -16.88 7.53
N ASP A 512 18.47 -17.72 6.92
CA ASP A 512 18.21 -19.11 7.29
C ASP A 512 18.66 -20.16 6.25
N TRP A 513 19.52 -19.76 5.31
CA TRP A 513 19.99 -20.65 4.24
C TRP A 513 20.68 -21.92 4.74
N GLN A 514 21.32 -21.85 5.91
CA GLN A 514 22.05 -22.96 6.51
C GLN A 514 21.13 -24.11 6.92
N ASP A 515 19.86 -23.82 7.17
CA ASP A 515 18.90 -24.86 7.50
C ASP A 515 18.52 -25.72 6.27
N TYR A 516 18.97 -25.33 5.08
CA TYR A 516 18.83 -26.07 3.82
C TYR A 516 20.09 -26.87 3.45
N LEU A 517 21.10 -26.97 4.32
CA LEU A 517 22.31 -27.77 4.07
C LEU A 517 22.05 -29.28 3.95
N TRP A 518 20.87 -29.77 4.32
CA TRP A 518 20.44 -31.14 4.00
C TRP A 518 20.41 -31.42 2.49
N LEU A 519 20.39 -30.38 1.63
CA LEU A 519 20.56 -30.52 0.18
C LEU A 519 21.91 -31.16 -0.19
N ASP A 520 22.95 -31.01 0.63
CA ASP A 520 24.25 -31.67 0.43
C ASP A 520 24.21 -33.18 0.77
N THR A 521 23.11 -33.68 1.37
CA THR A 521 22.99 -35.07 1.85
C THR A 521 22.06 -35.95 1.03
N ILE A 522 21.34 -35.37 0.07
CA ILE A 522 20.38 -36.06 -0.80
C ILE A 522 20.99 -36.33 -2.19
N GLU A 523 20.22 -36.97 -3.08
CA GLU A 523 20.56 -37.18 -4.50
C GLU A 523 20.53 -35.86 -5.30
N ALA A 524 21.46 -34.95 -4.99
CA ALA A 524 21.62 -33.67 -5.67
C ALA A 524 23.10 -33.32 -5.83
N GLU A 525 23.49 -32.90 -7.04
CA GLU A 525 24.84 -32.46 -7.34
C GLU A 525 24.95 -30.95 -7.22
N LYS A 526 25.89 -30.46 -6.41
CA LYS A 526 26.20 -29.03 -6.34
C LYS A 526 26.99 -28.63 -7.58
N VAL A 527 26.35 -27.86 -8.46
CA VAL A 527 26.89 -27.49 -9.78
C VAL A 527 27.40 -26.05 -9.87
N LEU A 528 26.97 -25.19 -8.94
CA LEU A 528 27.48 -23.83 -8.80
C LEU A 528 27.40 -23.40 -7.33
N GLU A 529 28.44 -22.73 -6.83
CA GLU A 529 28.43 -22.09 -5.52
C GLU A 529 29.24 -20.79 -5.60
N ASN A 530 28.61 -19.68 -5.22
CA ASN A 530 29.26 -18.38 -5.06
C ASN A 530 28.85 -17.73 -3.73
N ASP A 531 29.23 -16.48 -3.50
CA ASP A 531 29.03 -15.80 -2.22
C ASP A 531 27.54 -15.55 -1.89
N LYS A 532 26.64 -15.62 -2.88
CA LYS A 532 25.21 -15.32 -2.69
C LYS A 532 24.28 -16.51 -2.93
N LEU A 533 24.69 -17.48 -3.74
CA LEU A 533 23.83 -18.53 -4.26
C LEU A 533 24.56 -19.87 -4.35
N ILE A 534 23.80 -20.96 -4.19
CA ILE A 534 24.20 -22.33 -4.52
C ILE A 534 23.16 -22.88 -5.49
N ILE A 535 23.60 -23.59 -6.54
CA ILE A 535 22.71 -24.33 -7.45
C ILE A 535 23.01 -25.81 -7.33
N TYR A 536 21.95 -26.58 -7.09
CA TYR A 536 21.95 -28.03 -7.07
C TYR A 536 21.18 -28.56 -8.28
N LYS A 537 21.74 -29.55 -8.96
CA LYS A 537 21.05 -30.34 -9.99
C LYS A 537 20.53 -31.62 -9.34
N LEU A 538 19.24 -31.89 -9.44
CA LEU A 538 18.64 -33.11 -8.89
C LEU A 538 19.00 -34.29 -9.80
N GLN A 539 19.50 -35.39 -9.22
CA GLN A 539 19.89 -36.61 -9.93
C GLN A 539 18.69 -37.55 -10.10
#